data_AF-A0A4Y8DHV2-F1
#
_entry.id   AF-A0A4Y8DHV2-F1
#
_cell.length_a   1.000
_cell.length_b   1.000
_cell.length_c   1.000
_cell.angle_alpha   90.00
_cell.angle_beta   90.00
_cell.angle_gamma   90.00
#
_symmetry.space_group_name_H-M   'P 1'
#
loop_
_entity.id
_entity.type
_entity.pdbx_description
1 polymer ?
#
loop_
_entity_poly.entity_id
_entity_poly.type
_entity_poly.pdbx_seq_one_letter_code
_entity_poly.pdbx_strand_id
1 'polypeptide(L)'
;MFSLRNRELSPRAEFMDVSIQSTDGLLPGPKSKNPEISYRISLGTRYVGFLGLISTTIFSSLLLVADKRNESLSGGVVYDLIVENRASVQIVVQIIAAALGLVQVTALCRLFNYATRIRLNQRAIPLSLLNLWNGVSLASMRWDLHWMHILLLLTFTLFCAIPSALWAGAITPINASKSIPTTVTIPQYSNMTSVKEWPSEIDADGPQYRTEKGYFTYSPAMHYLGLLSQSLSTATTMDGSPRQHAKFDNSKYLYVGRSYGIGASVGLVDDEILGNTIATGYTFQEVGYAAMTKCIYNQTSDFTLVHNGLQLFAARGRLPDSGINTTGEYSVYLGHSTNSLVAIGVAAANTGYNPRYLAIAAGSDYDYLNTTQCRTEFMPSLFNVSVALGGRNITVTRASESKEDIEPSGNLTHVVERQFELASNDLTGIYQSVIGSAMNFSIADYQSYVDSPFFNDIRPTDEEINLTGIENSVTAMMDDLLVAYASAQLMIANDTKTVNATVTYAAVRLGQPIYVYSVFMVNLAIILIVTLEAVRTRSWTLLTPFDYNDLSSLASASSRGGYHLANALAAVARKVENVNTDLMLRQTSTGFSLELASVETEEKFRGWI
;
A
#
# COMPACT_ATOMS: atom_id res chain seq x y z
N MET A 1 -57.59 67.72 17.24
CA MET A 1 -58.30 67.62 18.54
C MET A 1 -57.29 67.24 19.62
N PHE A 2 -57.54 67.66 20.87
CA PHE A 2 -56.75 67.44 22.11
C PHE A 2 -56.42 65.93 22.38
N SER A 3 -55.48 65.53 23.27
CA SER A 3 -54.84 66.21 24.41
C SER A 3 -53.57 65.52 24.94
N LEU A 4 -52.68 66.30 25.60
CA LEU A 4 -51.79 65.98 26.76
C LEU A 4 -50.75 64.82 26.69
N ARG A 5 -49.71 64.74 27.54
CA ARG A 5 -48.74 65.69 28.17
C ARG A 5 -47.91 64.87 29.20
N ASN A 6 -46.58 64.98 29.17
CA ASN A 6 -45.58 64.86 30.27
C ASN A 6 -44.22 64.51 29.60
N ARG A 7 -43.11 65.26 29.70
CA ARG A 7 -42.31 65.72 30.86
C ARG A 7 -41.94 64.56 31.81
N GLU A 8 -40.71 64.38 32.26
CA GLU A 8 -39.45 65.11 32.03
C GLU A 8 -38.34 64.04 31.75
N LEU A 9 -37.03 64.28 31.66
CA LEU A 9 -36.14 65.29 32.24
C LEU A 9 -34.93 65.55 31.27
N SER A 10 -33.87 66.14 31.77
CA SER A 10 -32.51 66.23 31.19
C SER A 10 -31.53 66.02 32.35
N PRO A 11 -30.35 65.41 32.13
CA PRO A 11 -29.20 66.30 32.16
C PRO A 11 -28.21 66.03 31.03
N ARG A 12 -27.96 67.09 30.26
CA ARG A 12 -26.70 67.43 29.60
C ARG A 12 -25.47 66.81 30.28
N ALA A 13 -24.75 65.97 29.54
CA ALA A 13 -23.29 65.96 29.63
C ALA A 13 -22.77 67.08 28.72
N GLU A 14 -22.29 68.18 29.30
CA GLU A 14 -21.66 69.26 28.54
C GLU A 14 -20.25 68.83 28.14
N PHE A 15 -20.08 68.42 26.87
CA PHE A 15 -18.77 68.40 26.25
C PHE A 15 -18.27 69.84 26.12
N MET A 16 -17.20 70.19 26.83
CA MET A 16 -16.49 71.44 26.59
C MET A 16 -15.68 71.32 25.29
N ASP A 17 -16.24 71.79 24.18
CA ASP A 17 -15.48 72.06 22.97
C ASP A 17 -14.47 73.18 23.24
N VAL A 18 -13.22 72.79 23.52
CA VAL A 18 -12.08 73.72 23.50
C VAL A 18 -11.63 73.87 22.04
N SER A 19 -12.18 74.86 21.36
CA SER A 19 -11.85 75.18 19.97
C SER A 19 -10.45 75.80 19.86
N ILE A 20 -9.43 74.95 19.70
CA ILE A 20 -8.07 75.36 19.34
C ILE A 20 -8.00 75.49 17.82
N GLN A 21 -7.66 76.67 17.30
CA GLN A 21 -7.48 76.90 15.87
C GLN A 21 -6.38 76.00 15.30
N SER A 22 -6.73 75.23 14.27
CA SER A 22 -5.78 74.41 13.52
C SER A 22 -4.78 75.26 12.76
N THR A 23 -3.48 75.00 12.93
CA THR A 23 -2.39 75.63 12.19
C THR A 23 -2.04 74.84 10.92
N ASP A 24 -3.00 74.72 10.01
CA ASP A 24 -2.89 74.02 8.71
C ASP A 24 -1.98 74.74 7.67
N GLY A 25 -0.87 75.34 8.13
CA GLY A 25 0.02 76.20 7.34
C GLY A 25 1.42 75.64 7.06
N LEU A 26 1.81 74.50 7.63
CA LEU A 26 3.20 74.03 7.64
C LEU A 26 3.36 72.56 7.19
N LEU A 27 3.17 72.31 5.89
CA LEU A 27 4.01 71.45 5.02
C LEU A 27 3.29 71.20 3.67
N PRO A 28 3.93 71.48 2.50
CA PRO A 28 3.30 71.28 1.20
C PRO A 28 3.33 69.79 0.79
N GLY A 29 2.19 69.12 0.87
CA GLY A 29 2.01 67.80 0.24
C GLY A 29 1.97 67.90 -1.30
N PRO A 30 2.65 67.03 -2.05
CA PRO A 30 2.70 67.11 -3.51
C PRO A 30 1.33 66.76 -4.12
N LYS A 31 0.70 67.74 -4.77
CA LYS A 31 -0.55 67.52 -5.53
C LYS A 31 -0.27 66.73 -6.81
N SER A 32 -0.46 65.41 -6.75
CA SER A 32 -0.34 64.51 -7.90
C SER A 32 -1.36 64.87 -9.00
N LYS A 33 -0.85 65.36 -10.14
CA LYS A 33 -1.64 65.60 -11.36
C LYS A 33 -1.83 64.29 -12.14
N ASN A 34 -2.80 63.48 -11.74
CA ASN A 34 -3.67 62.63 -12.60
C ASN A 34 -4.41 61.58 -11.74
N PRO A 35 -5.75 61.66 -11.59
CA PRO A 35 -6.50 60.78 -10.69
C PRO A 35 -6.51 59.31 -11.14
N GLU A 36 -6.57 59.02 -12.44
CA GLU A 36 -6.65 57.64 -12.95
C GLU A 36 -5.35 56.84 -12.73
N ILE A 37 -4.19 57.47 -12.89
CA ILE A 37 -2.89 56.82 -12.68
C ILE A 37 -2.71 56.51 -11.19
N SER A 38 -3.06 57.48 -10.32
CA SER A 38 -3.08 57.28 -8.87
C SER A 38 -4.01 56.14 -8.45
N TYR A 39 -5.21 56.06 -9.06
CA TYR A 39 -6.18 54.99 -8.79
C TYR A 39 -5.68 53.60 -9.21
N ARG A 40 -5.05 53.46 -10.40
CA ARG A 40 -4.49 52.17 -10.84
C ARG A 40 -3.31 51.69 -9.99
N ILE A 41 -2.42 52.60 -9.57
CA ILE A 41 -1.29 52.28 -8.69
C ILE A 41 -1.79 51.92 -7.27
N SER A 42 -2.81 52.64 -6.78
CA SER A 42 -3.55 52.31 -5.55
C SER A 42 -4.23 50.93 -5.62
N LEU A 43 -4.77 50.54 -6.77
CA LEU A 43 -5.40 49.22 -6.93
C LEU A 43 -4.34 48.10 -6.93
N GLY A 44 -3.26 48.25 -7.71
CA GLY A 44 -2.20 47.24 -7.81
C GLY A 44 -1.56 46.92 -6.45
N THR A 45 -1.19 47.95 -5.68
CA THR A 45 -0.57 47.80 -4.35
C THR A 45 -1.45 47.05 -3.33
N ARG A 46 -2.78 47.08 -3.47
CA ARG A 46 -3.73 46.30 -2.63
C ARG A 46 -3.68 44.80 -2.95
N TYR A 47 -3.59 44.45 -4.25
CA TYR A 47 -3.63 43.06 -4.72
C TYR A 47 -2.27 42.35 -4.69
N VAL A 48 -1.14 43.08 -4.72
CA VAL A 48 0.22 42.49 -4.70
C VAL A 48 0.43 41.46 -3.59
N GLY A 49 -0.12 41.69 -2.39
CA GLY A 49 0.01 40.74 -1.27
C GLY A 49 -0.76 39.42 -1.42
N PHE A 50 -1.64 39.31 -2.40
CA PHE A 50 -2.39 38.09 -2.71
C PHE A 50 -1.85 37.36 -3.94
N LEU A 51 -0.88 37.92 -4.67
CA LEU A 51 -0.27 37.26 -5.85
C LEU A 51 0.38 35.92 -5.51
N GLY A 52 0.86 35.75 -4.28
CA GLY A 52 1.37 34.46 -3.80
C GLY A 52 0.35 33.32 -3.89
N LEU A 53 -0.96 33.60 -3.74
CA LEU A 53 -2.00 32.58 -3.86
C LEU A 53 -2.07 31.96 -5.28
N ILE A 54 -1.53 32.62 -6.30
CA ILE A 54 -1.43 32.06 -7.64
C ILE A 54 -0.50 30.84 -7.63
N SER A 55 0.65 30.90 -6.94
CA SER A 55 1.60 29.78 -6.89
C SER A 55 1.01 28.60 -6.13
N THR A 56 0.40 28.83 -4.96
CA THR A 56 -0.24 27.77 -4.16
C THR A 56 -1.38 27.10 -4.93
N THR A 57 -2.13 27.85 -5.75
CA THR A 57 -3.19 27.33 -6.62
C THR A 57 -2.66 26.50 -7.78
N ILE A 58 -1.55 26.92 -8.40
CA ILE A 58 -0.89 26.13 -9.46
C ILE A 58 -0.41 24.80 -8.87
N PHE A 59 0.33 24.82 -7.75
CA PHE A 59 0.82 23.59 -7.11
C PHE A 59 -0.32 22.68 -6.64
N SER A 60 -1.36 23.20 -5.99
CA SER A 60 -2.49 22.37 -5.52
C SER A 60 -3.27 21.74 -6.68
N SER A 61 -3.39 22.46 -7.80
CA SER A 61 -4.09 21.95 -9.00
C SER A 61 -3.25 20.91 -9.74
N LEU A 62 -1.92 21.09 -9.82
CA LEU A 62 -1.00 20.12 -10.41
C LEU A 62 -0.99 18.81 -9.59
N LEU A 63 -0.91 18.89 -8.26
CA LEU A 63 -1.01 17.72 -7.39
C LEU A 63 -2.35 16.99 -7.57
N LEU A 64 -3.47 17.72 -7.62
CA LEU A 64 -4.80 17.14 -7.84
C LEU A 64 -4.92 16.44 -9.22
N VAL A 65 -4.32 17.02 -10.27
CA VAL A 65 -4.31 16.40 -11.61
C VAL A 65 -3.43 15.16 -11.64
N ALA A 66 -2.26 15.18 -10.99
CA ALA A 66 -1.38 14.02 -10.89
C ALA A 66 -2.04 12.88 -10.07
N ASP A 67 -2.67 13.20 -8.95
CA ASP A 67 -3.44 12.28 -8.10
C ASP A 67 -4.56 11.59 -8.90
N LYS A 68 -5.37 12.38 -9.61
CA LYS A 68 -6.48 11.90 -10.44
C LYS A 68 -6.05 11.05 -11.64
N ARG A 69 -4.86 11.31 -12.20
CA ARG A 69 -4.27 10.50 -13.28
C ARG A 69 -3.51 9.27 -12.77
N ASN A 70 -3.40 9.10 -11.45
CA ASN A 70 -2.61 8.05 -10.81
C ASN A 70 -1.13 8.05 -11.27
N GLU A 71 -0.59 9.24 -11.56
CA GLU A 71 0.78 9.42 -12.03
C GLU A 71 1.76 8.95 -10.95
N SER A 72 2.68 8.08 -11.34
CA SER A 72 3.69 7.50 -10.46
C SER A 72 5.03 7.44 -11.17
N LEU A 73 6.07 7.89 -10.46
CA LEU A 73 7.45 7.90 -10.90
C LEU A 73 8.02 6.51 -10.63
N SER A 74 8.44 5.79 -11.67
CA SER A 74 9.02 4.45 -11.55
C SER A 74 10.27 4.40 -12.43
N GLY A 75 11.41 4.19 -11.78
CA GLY A 75 12.73 4.20 -12.40
C GLY A 75 13.28 5.60 -12.76
N GLY A 76 14.58 5.63 -13.01
CA GLY A 76 15.33 6.82 -13.44
C GLY A 76 15.70 7.77 -12.30
N VAL A 77 16.58 8.73 -12.63
CA VAL A 77 17.32 9.59 -11.68
C VAL A 77 16.45 10.21 -10.58
N VAL A 78 15.21 10.60 -10.88
CA VAL A 78 14.31 11.21 -9.89
C VAL A 78 13.79 10.18 -8.88
N TYR A 79 13.45 8.97 -9.33
CA TYR A 79 13.05 7.86 -8.45
C TYR A 79 14.23 7.43 -7.58
N ASP A 80 15.41 7.24 -8.20
CA ASP A 80 16.62 6.80 -7.50
C ASP A 80 17.01 7.81 -6.40
N LEU A 81 17.01 9.11 -6.71
CA LEU A 81 17.28 10.19 -5.76
C LEU A 81 16.28 10.20 -4.59
N ILE A 82 15.00 9.92 -4.83
CA ILE A 82 13.99 9.83 -3.76
C ILE A 82 14.20 8.58 -2.88
N VAL A 83 14.52 7.44 -3.48
CA VAL A 83 14.65 6.16 -2.75
C VAL A 83 15.95 6.09 -1.96
N GLU A 84 17.06 6.58 -2.51
CA GLU A 84 18.38 6.61 -1.86
C GLU A 84 18.47 7.72 -0.81
N ASN A 85 18.01 8.94 -1.12
CA ASN A 85 18.20 10.13 -0.29
C ASN A 85 16.92 10.56 0.45
N ARG A 86 16.13 9.59 0.96
CA ARG A 86 14.82 9.82 1.63
C ARG A 86 14.84 10.93 2.67
N ALA A 87 15.87 10.97 3.53
CA ALA A 87 15.98 11.99 4.58
C ALA A 87 16.18 13.41 4.00
N SER A 88 17.09 13.56 3.04
CA SER A 88 17.36 14.83 2.36
C SER A 88 16.14 15.34 1.60
N VAL A 89 15.43 14.44 0.91
CA VAL A 89 14.17 14.77 0.22
C VAL A 89 13.11 15.21 1.21
N GLN A 90 12.97 14.56 2.37
CA GLN A 90 12.00 14.97 3.39
C GLN A 90 12.27 16.38 3.94
N ILE A 91 13.54 16.78 4.09
CA ILE A 91 13.92 18.14 4.49
C ILE A 91 13.49 19.15 3.41
N VAL A 92 13.76 18.86 2.13
CA VAL A 92 13.34 19.73 1.00
C VAL A 92 11.81 19.85 0.94
N VAL A 93 11.08 18.75 1.12
CA VAL A 93 9.61 18.73 1.20
C VAL A 93 9.11 19.64 2.33
N GLN A 94 9.70 19.57 3.53
CA GLN A 94 9.32 20.42 4.65
C GLN A 94 9.57 21.91 4.39
N ILE A 95 10.70 22.27 3.76
CA ILE A 95 11.03 23.66 3.41
C ILE A 95 10.00 24.21 2.40
N ILE A 96 9.69 23.45 1.35
CA ILE A 96 8.70 23.85 0.33
C ILE A 96 7.30 23.97 0.96
N ALA A 97 6.92 23.00 1.80
CA ALA A 97 5.63 23.00 2.48
C ALA A 97 5.45 24.18 3.44
N ALA A 98 6.50 24.52 4.21
CA ALA A 98 6.51 25.69 5.08
C ALA A 98 6.40 27.00 4.28
N ALA A 99 7.07 27.11 3.13
CA ALA A 99 6.97 28.29 2.26
C ALA A 99 5.55 28.44 1.66
N LEU A 100 4.94 27.37 1.16
CA LEU A 100 3.59 27.40 0.60
C LEU A 100 2.51 27.66 1.68
N GLY A 101 2.67 27.06 2.87
CA GLY A 101 1.82 27.35 4.03
C GLY A 101 1.93 28.81 4.49
N LEU A 102 3.15 29.37 4.55
CA LEU A 102 3.39 30.78 4.90
C LEU A 102 2.71 31.75 3.93
N VAL A 103 2.67 31.43 2.62
CA VAL A 103 1.92 32.24 1.63
C VAL A 103 0.42 32.25 1.92
N GLN A 104 -0.16 31.12 2.32
CA GLN A 104 -1.57 31.03 2.70
C GLN A 104 -1.87 31.78 4.02
N VAL A 105 -1.00 31.64 5.02
CA VAL A 105 -1.11 32.35 6.31
C VAL A 105 -0.98 33.86 6.13
N THR A 106 0.01 34.34 5.37
CA THR A 106 0.22 35.77 5.14
C THR A 106 -0.94 36.42 4.39
N ALA A 107 -1.58 35.71 3.45
CA ALA A 107 -2.81 36.17 2.80
C ALA A 107 -3.97 36.34 3.81
N LEU A 108 -4.18 35.38 4.71
CA LEU A 108 -5.20 35.48 5.77
C LEU A 108 -4.90 36.61 6.77
N CYS A 109 -3.65 36.73 7.22
CA CYS A 109 -3.22 37.80 8.13
C CYS A 109 -3.38 39.20 7.51
N ARG A 110 -3.10 39.34 6.21
CA ARG A 110 -3.28 40.59 5.45
C ARG A 110 -4.76 40.93 5.25
N LEU A 111 -5.62 39.93 5.00
CA LEU A 111 -7.06 40.11 4.93
C LEU A 111 -7.63 40.55 6.29
N PHE A 112 -7.15 39.97 7.40
CA PHE A 112 -7.50 40.40 8.75
C PHE A 112 -7.06 41.85 9.00
N ASN A 113 -5.82 42.22 8.64
CA ASN A 113 -5.32 43.60 8.72
C ASN A 113 -6.21 44.59 7.92
N TYR A 114 -6.65 44.22 6.71
CA TYR A 114 -7.54 45.06 5.92
C TYR A 114 -8.93 45.22 6.57
N ALA A 115 -9.49 44.15 7.15
CA ALA A 115 -10.77 44.21 7.87
C ALA A 115 -10.69 45.07 9.14
N THR A 116 -9.61 44.96 9.91
CA THR A 116 -9.39 45.73 11.15
C THR A 116 -9.15 47.21 10.89
N ARG A 117 -8.38 47.59 9.86
CA ARG A 117 -8.24 49.01 9.44
C ARG A 117 -9.57 49.66 9.09
N ILE A 118 -10.41 48.96 8.32
CA ILE A 118 -11.74 49.45 7.95
C ILE A 118 -12.60 49.67 9.21
N ARG A 119 -12.52 48.77 10.21
CA ARG A 119 -13.17 48.96 11.51
C ARG A 119 -12.59 50.13 12.31
N LEU A 120 -11.28 50.33 12.30
CA LEU A 120 -10.58 51.39 13.06
C LEU A 120 -10.86 52.80 12.52
N ASN A 121 -11.20 52.90 11.23
CA ASN A 121 -11.74 54.11 10.62
C ASN A 121 -13.23 54.39 11.00
N GLN A 122 -13.95 53.37 11.50
CA GLN A 122 -15.38 53.46 11.82
C GLN A 122 -15.68 53.57 13.32
N ARG A 123 -14.82 53.06 14.19
CA ARG A 123 -15.00 53.03 15.65
C ARG A 123 -13.68 53.21 16.39
N ALA A 124 -13.72 53.92 17.52
CA ALA A 124 -12.62 53.93 18.48
C ALA A 124 -12.47 52.55 19.14
N ILE A 125 -11.23 52.14 19.43
CA ILE A 125 -10.87 50.79 19.88
C ILE A 125 -9.88 50.89 21.06
N PRO A 126 -10.04 50.05 22.11
CA PRO A 126 -9.09 50.01 23.23
C PRO A 126 -7.75 49.41 22.81
N LEU A 127 -6.67 49.89 23.44
CA LEU A 127 -5.29 49.53 23.09
C LEU A 127 -4.99 48.02 23.22
N SER A 128 -5.62 47.34 24.20
CA SER A 128 -5.51 45.89 24.39
C SER A 128 -6.06 45.08 23.21
N LEU A 129 -7.18 45.50 22.62
CA LEU A 129 -7.76 44.88 21.43
C LEU A 129 -6.93 45.19 20.18
N LEU A 130 -6.34 46.38 20.09
CA LEU A 130 -5.41 46.73 19.02
C LEU A 130 -4.14 45.87 19.07
N ASN A 131 -3.60 45.59 20.27
CA ASN A 131 -2.48 44.67 20.45
C ASN A 131 -2.83 43.22 20.05
N LEU A 132 -4.05 42.75 20.34
CA LEU A 132 -4.51 41.45 19.82
C LEU A 132 -4.57 41.46 18.29
N TRP A 133 -5.13 42.51 17.68
CA TRP A 133 -5.24 42.61 16.22
C TRP A 133 -3.87 42.68 15.54
N ASN A 134 -2.89 43.34 16.17
CA ASN A 134 -1.50 43.36 15.74
C ASN A 134 -0.89 41.93 15.81
N GLY A 135 -1.06 41.23 16.94
CA GLY A 135 -0.64 39.83 17.07
C GLY A 135 -1.23 38.89 16.00
N VAL A 136 -2.54 38.97 15.75
CA VAL A 136 -3.23 38.16 14.72
C VAL A 136 -2.77 38.52 13.30
N SER A 137 -2.60 39.81 12.99
CA SER A 137 -2.17 40.26 11.66
C SER A 137 -0.67 40.08 11.36
N LEU A 138 0.13 39.72 12.37
CA LEU A 138 1.52 39.28 12.21
C LEU A 138 1.73 37.78 12.46
N ALA A 139 0.68 37.04 12.86
CA ALA A 139 0.76 35.68 13.40
C ALA A 139 1.85 35.50 14.49
N SER A 140 2.09 36.55 15.28
CA SER A 140 3.18 36.63 16.26
C SER A 140 2.66 36.48 17.69
N MET A 141 3.22 35.57 18.48
CA MET A 141 2.85 35.40 19.88
C MET A 141 3.26 36.62 20.72
N ARG A 142 2.36 37.09 21.59
CA ARG A 142 2.55 38.23 22.49
C ARG A 142 2.09 37.84 23.90
N TRP A 143 3.01 37.90 24.85
CA TRP A 143 2.82 37.40 26.22
C TRP A 143 2.36 38.50 27.21
N ASP A 144 2.25 39.75 26.73
CA ASP A 144 1.87 40.96 27.46
C ASP A 144 0.34 41.20 27.52
N LEU A 145 -0.47 40.31 26.95
CA LEU A 145 -1.93 40.43 26.93
C LEU A 145 -2.63 39.66 28.06
N HIS A 146 -3.88 40.04 28.36
CA HIS A 146 -4.75 39.25 29.25
C HIS A 146 -4.93 37.81 28.74
N TRP A 147 -4.99 36.84 29.67
CA TRP A 147 -5.01 35.39 29.39
C TRP A 147 -5.99 34.94 28.29
N MET A 148 -7.22 35.48 28.27
CA MET A 148 -8.21 35.16 27.21
C MET A 148 -7.75 35.55 25.80
N HIS A 149 -7.01 36.66 25.68
CA HIS A 149 -6.45 37.13 24.41
C HIS A 149 -5.22 36.29 24.01
N ILE A 150 -4.40 35.86 24.99
CA ILE A 150 -3.30 34.92 24.77
C ILE A 150 -3.83 33.57 24.26
N LEU A 151 -4.91 33.04 24.85
CA LEU A 151 -5.54 31.79 24.43
C LEU A 151 -6.03 31.87 22.97
N LEU A 152 -6.70 32.98 22.61
CA LEU A 152 -7.20 33.19 21.25
C LEU A 152 -6.07 33.40 20.23
N LEU A 153 -4.96 34.03 20.63
CA LEU A 153 -3.77 34.18 19.81
C LEU A 153 -3.03 32.83 19.62
N LEU A 154 -2.99 31.99 20.66
CA LEU A 154 -2.44 30.63 20.61
C LEU A 154 -3.25 29.71 19.68
N THR A 155 -4.59 29.74 19.76
CA THR A 155 -5.42 28.94 18.85
C THR A 155 -5.32 29.42 17.40
N PHE A 156 -5.24 30.73 17.17
CA PHE A 156 -5.02 31.30 15.84
C PHE A 156 -3.65 30.91 15.25
N THR A 157 -2.57 31.03 16.04
CA THR A 157 -1.22 30.64 15.59
C THR A 157 -1.08 29.14 15.35
N LEU A 158 -1.72 28.30 16.17
CA LEU A 158 -1.81 26.87 15.92
C LEU A 158 -2.60 26.56 14.63
N PHE A 159 -3.69 27.26 14.37
CA PHE A 159 -4.45 27.13 13.11
C PHE A 159 -3.61 27.54 11.89
N CYS A 160 -2.74 28.54 12.04
CA CYS A 160 -1.78 28.94 11.00
C CYS A 160 -0.68 27.89 10.72
N ALA A 161 -0.45 26.92 11.60
CA ALA A 161 0.49 25.82 11.33
C ALA A 161 -0.14 24.71 10.45
N ILE A 162 -1.47 24.59 10.42
CA ILE A 162 -2.19 23.54 9.69
C ILE A 162 -1.89 23.57 8.18
N PRO A 163 -1.91 24.70 7.46
CA PRO A 163 -1.54 24.76 6.05
C PRO A 163 -0.19 24.12 5.73
N SER A 164 0.86 24.45 6.51
CA SER A 164 2.21 23.90 6.31
C SER A 164 2.26 22.38 6.52
N ALA A 165 1.54 21.87 7.52
CA ALA A 165 1.46 20.43 7.77
C ALA A 165 0.70 19.68 6.65
N LEU A 166 -0.39 20.26 6.14
CA LEU A 166 -1.14 19.71 5.01
C LEU A 166 -0.30 19.69 3.72
N TRP A 167 0.45 20.77 3.43
CA TRP A 167 1.38 20.80 2.30
C TRP A 167 2.48 19.74 2.43
N ALA A 168 3.02 19.51 3.63
CA ALA A 168 4.01 18.47 3.84
C ALA A 168 3.43 17.08 3.51
N GLY A 169 2.23 16.75 4.01
CA GLY A 169 1.54 15.50 3.69
C GLY A 169 1.12 15.35 2.21
N ALA A 170 0.88 16.45 1.51
CA ALA A 170 0.50 16.46 0.09
C ALA A 170 1.68 16.40 -0.89
N ILE A 171 2.90 16.72 -0.44
CA ILE A 171 4.13 16.68 -1.27
C ILE A 171 5.01 15.47 -0.90
N THR A 172 4.96 14.98 0.35
CA THR A 172 5.78 13.84 0.82
C THR A 172 5.67 12.64 -0.14
N PRO A 173 6.78 12.14 -0.71
CA PRO A 173 6.75 10.97 -1.57
C PRO A 173 6.35 9.72 -0.79
N ILE A 174 5.40 8.96 -1.31
CA ILE A 174 4.94 7.68 -0.76
C ILE A 174 5.28 6.53 -1.71
N ASN A 175 5.58 5.36 -1.15
CA ASN A 175 5.74 4.13 -1.93
C ASN A 175 4.42 3.80 -2.64
N ALA A 176 4.52 3.49 -3.92
CA ALA A 176 3.42 3.05 -4.77
C ALA A 176 3.91 1.86 -5.62
N SER A 177 2.99 1.23 -6.35
CA SER A 177 3.31 0.26 -7.39
C SER A 177 2.71 0.69 -8.72
N LYS A 178 3.42 0.37 -9.80
CA LYS A 178 2.95 0.59 -11.18
C LYS A 178 2.91 -0.76 -11.89
N SER A 179 1.73 -1.16 -12.34
CA SER A 179 1.54 -2.38 -13.12
C SER A 179 1.69 -2.09 -14.60
N ILE A 180 2.52 -2.87 -15.31
CA ILE A 180 2.73 -2.75 -16.75
C ILE A 180 2.49 -4.13 -17.39
N PRO A 181 1.68 -4.23 -18.46
CA PRO A 181 1.52 -5.48 -19.18
C PRO A 181 2.81 -5.86 -19.92
N THR A 182 3.16 -7.14 -19.88
CA THR A 182 4.27 -7.76 -20.61
C THR A 182 3.87 -9.16 -21.06
N THR A 183 4.81 -9.93 -21.60
CA THR A 183 4.66 -11.37 -21.85
C THR A 183 5.62 -12.19 -21.00
N VAL A 184 5.21 -13.41 -20.64
CA VAL A 184 6.06 -14.42 -20.00
C VAL A 184 5.97 -15.71 -20.83
N THR A 185 7.09 -16.40 -20.99
CA THR A 185 7.16 -17.70 -21.65
C THR A 185 6.79 -18.82 -20.67
N ILE A 186 5.92 -19.74 -21.08
CA ILE A 186 5.45 -20.89 -20.29
C ILE A 186 5.56 -22.17 -21.14
N PRO A 187 5.60 -23.38 -20.52
CA PRO A 187 5.68 -24.62 -21.29
C PRO A 187 4.46 -24.88 -22.17
N GLN A 188 4.69 -25.65 -23.22
CA GLN A 188 3.67 -26.25 -24.06
C GLN A 188 3.94 -27.77 -24.18
N TYR A 189 2.89 -28.50 -24.58
CA TYR A 189 2.88 -29.97 -24.68
C TYR A 189 2.51 -30.40 -26.12
N SER A 190 2.98 -29.65 -27.12
CA SER A 190 2.84 -29.98 -28.53
C SER A 190 3.84 -31.05 -28.99
N ASN A 191 5.02 -31.08 -28.35
CA ASN A 191 6.05 -32.08 -28.53
C ASN A 191 6.13 -32.99 -27.31
N MET A 192 5.44 -34.13 -27.39
CA MET A 192 5.41 -35.15 -26.33
C MET A 192 6.45 -36.26 -26.51
N THR A 193 7.37 -36.15 -27.48
CA THR A 193 8.29 -37.24 -27.86
C THR A 193 9.21 -37.74 -26.75
N SER A 194 9.57 -36.88 -25.79
CA SER A 194 10.43 -37.22 -24.66
C SER A 194 9.64 -37.49 -23.36
N VAL A 195 8.34 -37.19 -23.33
CA VAL A 195 7.44 -37.52 -22.22
C VAL A 195 6.97 -38.96 -22.40
N LYS A 196 7.77 -39.88 -21.90
CA LYS A 196 7.51 -41.31 -21.84
C LYS A 196 8.22 -41.89 -20.63
N GLU A 197 7.92 -43.13 -20.30
CA GLU A 197 8.74 -43.88 -19.37
C GLU A 197 10.14 -44.12 -19.95
N TRP A 198 11.15 -43.89 -19.12
CA TRP A 198 12.56 -44.12 -19.41
C TRP A 198 13.09 -45.11 -18.36
N PRO A 199 13.78 -46.20 -18.75
CA PRO A 199 14.31 -47.17 -17.79
C PRO A 199 15.24 -46.55 -16.75
N SER A 200 15.34 -47.20 -15.59
CA SER A 200 16.31 -46.89 -14.54
C SER A 200 17.75 -47.38 -14.85
N GLU A 201 17.94 -47.97 -16.02
CA GLU A 201 19.18 -48.57 -16.49
C GLU A 201 20.19 -47.49 -16.95
N ILE A 202 21.46 -47.71 -16.65
CA ILE A 202 22.56 -46.82 -17.08
C ILE A 202 22.61 -46.78 -18.62
N ASP A 203 22.75 -45.57 -19.19
CA ASP A 203 22.75 -45.28 -20.63
C ASP A 203 21.39 -45.49 -21.33
N ALA A 204 20.31 -45.75 -20.58
CA ALA A 204 18.93 -45.79 -21.07
C ALA A 204 18.05 -44.65 -20.50
N ASP A 205 18.65 -43.79 -19.67
CA ASP A 205 18.02 -42.63 -19.03
C ASP A 205 17.55 -41.56 -20.04
N GLY A 206 16.54 -40.80 -19.63
CA GLY A 206 15.89 -39.81 -20.49
C GLY A 206 16.76 -38.57 -20.76
N PRO A 207 16.42 -37.77 -21.79
CA PRO A 207 17.13 -36.55 -22.10
C PRO A 207 17.29 -35.68 -20.86
N GLN A 208 18.53 -35.25 -20.63
CA GLN A 208 18.94 -34.46 -19.47
C GLN A 208 19.73 -33.23 -19.92
N TYR A 209 19.57 -32.13 -19.20
CA TYR A 209 20.25 -30.87 -19.50
C TYR A 209 20.64 -30.16 -18.20
N ARG A 210 21.89 -29.69 -18.12
CA ARG A 210 22.45 -29.05 -16.92
C ARG A 210 23.02 -27.68 -17.26
N THR A 211 22.59 -26.68 -16.50
CA THR A 211 22.99 -25.28 -16.66
C THR A 211 23.20 -24.63 -15.29
N GLU A 212 23.59 -23.35 -15.27
CA GLU A 212 23.59 -22.55 -14.04
C GLU A 212 22.20 -22.46 -13.40
N LYS A 213 21.13 -22.43 -14.22
CA LYS A 213 19.74 -22.33 -13.77
C LYS A 213 19.21 -23.62 -13.12
N GLY A 214 19.84 -24.77 -13.35
CA GLY A 214 19.43 -26.04 -12.75
C GLY A 214 19.88 -27.28 -13.52
N TYR A 215 19.47 -28.43 -13.01
CA TYR A 215 19.39 -29.68 -13.76
C TYR A 215 17.95 -29.83 -14.26
N PHE A 216 17.75 -30.50 -15.39
CA PHE A 216 16.45 -30.77 -16.01
C PHE A 216 16.50 -32.17 -16.64
N THR A 217 15.41 -32.93 -16.59
CA THR A 217 15.35 -34.32 -17.07
C THR A 217 13.92 -34.78 -17.34
N TYR A 218 13.73 -35.72 -18.27
CA TYR A 218 12.48 -36.47 -18.44
C TYR A 218 12.40 -37.76 -17.59
N SER A 219 13.42 -38.03 -16.77
CA SER A 219 13.47 -39.14 -15.80
C SER A 219 13.50 -38.61 -14.34
N PRO A 220 12.49 -37.84 -13.89
CA PRO A 220 12.52 -37.22 -12.58
C PRO A 220 12.56 -38.25 -11.44
N ALA A 221 11.94 -39.43 -11.58
CA ALA A 221 12.08 -40.52 -10.61
C ALA A 221 13.56 -40.81 -10.30
N MET A 222 14.40 -41.01 -11.32
CA MET A 222 15.82 -41.37 -11.18
C MET A 222 16.68 -40.27 -10.54
N HIS A 223 16.54 -39.03 -11.01
CA HIS A 223 17.48 -37.97 -10.67
C HIS A 223 17.01 -37.07 -9.52
N TYR A 224 15.71 -37.10 -9.20
CA TYR A 224 15.12 -36.32 -8.11
C TYR A 224 14.65 -37.17 -6.92
N LEU A 225 15.06 -38.45 -6.83
CA LEU A 225 14.79 -39.36 -5.69
C LEU A 225 14.73 -38.67 -4.32
N GLY A 226 15.78 -37.90 -3.96
CA GLY A 226 15.85 -37.19 -2.69
C GLY A 226 14.85 -36.03 -2.55
N LEU A 227 14.59 -35.28 -3.63
CA LEU A 227 13.63 -34.17 -3.66
C LEU A 227 12.18 -34.68 -3.67
N LEU A 228 11.92 -35.80 -4.35
CA LEU A 228 10.63 -36.49 -4.37
C LEU A 228 10.33 -37.14 -3.00
N SER A 229 11.34 -37.76 -2.37
CA SER A 229 11.23 -38.22 -0.98
C SER A 229 10.97 -37.06 -0.01
N GLN A 230 11.61 -35.90 -0.21
CA GLN A 230 11.32 -34.70 0.58
C GLN A 230 9.89 -34.19 0.30
N SER A 231 9.40 -34.32 -0.93
CA SER A 231 8.05 -33.91 -1.31
C SER A 231 6.99 -34.74 -0.56
N LEU A 232 7.15 -36.06 -0.55
CA LEU A 232 6.33 -36.98 0.24
C LEU A 232 6.36 -36.62 1.73
N SER A 233 7.54 -36.40 2.32
CA SER A 233 7.66 -36.16 3.77
C SER A 233 7.15 -34.79 4.24
N THR A 234 7.21 -33.77 3.39
CA THR A 234 6.79 -32.39 3.72
C THR A 234 5.41 -32.04 3.17
N ALA A 235 4.62 -33.03 2.76
CA ALA A 235 3.33 -32.81 2.12
C ALA A 235 2.29 -32.18 3.06
N THR A 236 2.35 -32.52 4.35
CA THR A 236 1.55 -31.92 5.42
C THR A 236 2.42 -31.10 6.36
N THR A 237 1.83 -30.13 7.06
CA THR A 237 2.50 -29.25 8.04
C THR A 237 1.92 -29.46 9.43
N MET A 238 2.78 -29.49 10.46
CA MET A 238 2.37 -29.70 11.85
C MET A 238 1.45 -28.59 12.42
N ASP A 239 1.44 -27.40 11.80
CA ASP A 239 0.67 -26.24 12.23
C ASP A 239 -0.53 -25.92 11.30
N GLY A 240 -0.74 -26.73 10.26
CA GLY A 240 -1.76 -26.48 9.23
C GLY A 240 -1.48 -25.29 8.32
N SER A 241 -0.28 -24.69 8.38
CA SER A 241 0.12 -23.61 7.47
C SER A 241 0.30 -24.13 6.04
N PRO A 242 0.19 -23.28 5.01
CA PRO A 242 0.47 -23.69 3.63
C PRO A 242 1.90 -24.22 3.48
N ARG A 243 2.04 -25.46 2.98
CA ARG A 243 3.32 -26.10 2.65
C ARG A 243 4.24 -25.14 1.90
N GLN A 244 5.50 -25.06 2.32
CA GLN A 244 6.54 -24.30 1.61
C GLN A 244 7.58 -25.27 1.07
N HIS A 245 7.76 -25.30 -0.25
CA HIS A 245 8.69 -26.22 -0.91
C HIS A 245 9.48 -25.54 -2.02
N ALA A 246 10.73 -25.94 -2.20
CA ALA A 246 11.59 -25.41 -3.26
C ALA A 246 11.25 -26.02 -4.61
N LYS A 247 11.33 -25.20 -5.65
CA LYS A 247 11.33 -25.66 -7.05
C LYS A 247 12.58 -26.52 -7.30
N PHE A 248 12.47 -27.53 -8.16
CA PHE A 248 13.56 -28.48 -8.44
C PHE A 248 14.60 -27.91 -9.43
N ASP A 249 15.10 -26.72 -9.14
CA ASP A 249 16.13 -26.02 -9.92
C ASP A 249 16.98 -25.07 -9.03
N ASN A 250 17.90 -24.32 -9.63
CA ASN A 250 18.79 -23.39 -8.91
C ASN A 250 18.25 -21.95 -8.84
N SER A 251 17.00 -21.69 -9.25
CA SER A 251 16.40 -20.35 -9.23
C SER A 251 16.19 -19.81 -7.81
N LYS A 252 16.12 -20.72 -6.83
CA LYS A 252 15.84 -20.46 -5.40
C LYS A 252 14.45 -19.88 -5.16
N TYR A 253 13.49 -20.16 -6.04
CA TYR A 253 12.08 -19.87 -5.78
C TYR A 253 11.43 -20.97 -4.94
N LEU A 254 10.52 -20.54 -4.07
CA LEU A 254 9.74 -21.36 -3.14
C LEU A 254 8.27 -21.26 -3.53
N TYR A 255 7.60 -22.40 -3.69
CA TYR A 255 6.15 -22.45 -3.74
C TYR A 255 5.57 -22.30 -2.33
N VAL A 256 4.47 -21.54 -2.22
CA VAL A 256 3.70 -21.38 -0.98
C VAL A 256 2.29 -21.93 -1.22
N GLY A 257 1.97 -23.02 -0.54
CA GLY A 257 0.80 -23.85 -0.83
C GLY A 257 1.13 -24.95 -1.85
N ARG A 258 0.17 -25.27 -2.72
CA ARG A 258 0.34 -26.24 -3.81
C ARG A 258 0.88 -25.58 -5.07
N SER A 259 1.74 -26.27 -5.81
CA SER A 259 2.20 -25.83 -7.14
C SER A 259 1.23 -26.21 -8.26
N TYR A 260 0.42 -27.27 -8.08
CA TYR A 260 -0.46 -27.84 -9.12
C TYR A 260 0.25 -28.24 -10.43
N GLY A 261 1.58 -28.39 -10.43
CA GLY A 261 2.35 -28.56 -11.68
C GLY A 261 2.65 -27.28 -12.46
N ILE A 262 2.35 -26.11 -11.90
CA ILE A 262 2.28 -24.81 -12.60
C ILE A 262 3.41 -23.86 -12.15
N GLY A 263 3.77 -22.87 -12.97
CA GLY A 263 4.79 -21.87 -12.63
C GLY A 263 6.22 -22.35 -12.87
N ALA A 264 6.39 -23.41 -13.66
CA ALA A 264 7.70 -23.96 -14.01
C ALA A 264 8.62 -22.97 -14.74
N SER A 265 8.09 -21.91 -15.36
CA SER A 265 8.86 -20.88 -16.06
C SER A 265 9.56 -19.87 -15.14
N VAL A 266 9.08 -19.70 -13.91
CA VAL A 266 9.58 -18.70 -12.96
C VAL A 266 11.04 -18.99 -12.62
N GLY A 267 11.91 -17.98 -12.77
CA GLY A 267 13.35 -18.13 -12.57
C GLY A 267 14.13 -18.81 -13.70
N LEU A 268 13.47 -19.24 -14.79
CA LEU A 268 14.11 -19.97 -15.90
C LEU A 268 14.13 -19.19 -17.22
N VAL A 269 13.04 -18.50 -17.57
CA VAL A 269 12.84 -17.87 -18.89
C VAL A 269 12.31 -16.43 -18.78
N ASP A 270 12.45 -15.82 -17.60
CA ASP A 270 11.96 -14.51 -17.18
C ASP A 270 13.09 -13.47 -17.00
N ASP A 271 14.26 -13.71 -17.60
CA ASP A 271 15.49 -12.91 -17.44
C ASP A 271 15.28 -11.40 -17.69
N GLU A 272 14.40 -11.01 -18.62
CA GLU A 272 14.05 -9.61 -18.89
C GLU A 272 13.38 -8.92 -17.69
N ILE A 273 12.59 -9.67 -16.91
CA ILE A 273 11.92 -9.20 -15.69
C ILE A 273 12.92 -9.21 -14.52
N LEU A 274 13.69 -10.29 -14.38
CA LEU A 274 14.67 -10.47 -13.31
C LEU A 274 15.84 -9.48 -13.39
N GLY A 275 16.24 -9.08 -14.59
CA GLY A 275 17.26 -8.06 -14.81
C GLY A 275 16.85 -6.66 -14.36
N ASN A 276 15.57 -6.42 -14.08
CA ASN A 276 15.07 -5.12 -13.70
C ASN A 276 14.97 -4.95 -12.17
N THR A 277 15.90 -4.18 -11.59
CA THR A 277 16.02 -3.96 -10.13
C THR A 277 14.82 -3.27 -9.47
N ILE A 278 13.96 -2.59 -10.24
CA ILE A 278 12.72 -1.99 -9.72
C ILE A 278 11.50 -2.90 -9.89
N ALA A 279 11.61 -4.08 -10.50
CA ALA A 279 10.53 -5.06 -10.51
C ALA A 279 10.35 -5.65 -9.09
N THR A 280 9.11 -5.71 -8.61
CA THR A 280 8.78 -6.24 -7.26
C THR A 280 8.12 -7.61 -7.32
N GLY A 281 7.46 -7.91 -8.44
CA GLY A 281 6.65 -9.11 -8.63
C GLY A 281 6.00 -9.11 -10.01
N TYR A 282 5.43 -10.24 -10.40
CA TYR A 282 4.63 -10.32 -11.62
C TYR A 282 3.58 -11.41 -11.51
N THR A 283 2.52 -11.28 -12.31
CA THR A 283 1.42 -12.25 -12.36
C THR A 283 1.13 -12.65 -13.79
N PHE A 284 0.76 -13.92 -13.99
CA PHE A 284 0.35 -14.45 -15.30
C PHE A 284 -0.66 -15.59 -15.13
N GLN A 285 -1.22 -16.05 -16.23
CA GLN A 285 -2.14 -17.18 -16.25
C GLN A 285 -1.55 -18.35 -17.02
N GLU A 286 -1.71 -19.54 -16.46
CA GLU A 286 -1.22 -20.80 -17.02
C GLU A 286 -2.31 -21.87 -16.87
N VAL A 287 -2.37 -22.82 -17.81
CA VAL A 287 -3.32 -23.93 -17.80
C VAL A 287 -2.55 -25.20 -17.46
N GLY A 288 -3.13 -26.05 -16.62
CA GLY A 288 -2.66 -27.41 -16.37
C GLY A 288 -3.62 -28.17 -15.47
N TYR A 289 -3.15 -29.13 -14.70
CA TYR A 289 -4.02 -30.05 -13.97
C TYR A 289 -4.14 -29.72 -12.49
N ALA A 290 -5.36 -29.55 -12.00
CA ALA A 290 -5.63 -29.73 -10.59
C ALA A 290 -5.68 -31.23 -10.30
N ALA A 291 -4.56 -31.82 -9.87
CA ALA A 291 -4.51 -33.19 -9.39
C ALA A 291 -5.26 -33.30 -8.05
N MET A 292 -6.25 -34.20 -8.00
CA MET A 292 -7.04 -34.48 -6.80
C MET A 292 -6.97 -35.97 -6.49
N THR A 293 -6.14 -36.33 -5.51
CA THR A 293 -6.01 -37.70 -5.01
C THR A 293 -7.06 -37.98 -3.95
N LYS A 294 -7.64 -39.18 -3.95
CA LYS A 294 -8.40 -39.76 -2.84
C LYS A 294 -7.97 -41.19 -2.59
N CYS A 295 -7.73 -41.58 -1.34
CA CYS A 295 -7.22 -42.90 -0.98
C CYS A 295 -8.22 -43.66 -0.09
N ILE A 296 -8.22 -44.99 -0.22
CA ILE A 296 -9.00 -45.92 0.60
C ILE A 296 -8.14 -47.13 0.98
N TYR A 297 -8.46 -47.80 2.07
CA TYR A 297 -7.99 -49.18 2.29
C TYR A 297 -8.91 -50.15 1.54
N ASN A 298 -8.35 -50.92 0.59
CA ASN A 298 -9.08 -51.93 -0.14
C ASN A 298 -8.49 -53.33 0.10
N GLN A 299 -9.03 -54.00 1.11
CA GLN A 299 -8.68 -55.39 1.46
C GLN A 299 -8.91 -56.40 0.32
N THR A 300 -9.68 -56.05 -0.73
CA THR A 300 -9.90 -56.88 -1.92
C THR A 300 -8.97 -56.55 -3.08
N SER A 301 -7.93 -55.73 -2.86
CA SER A 301 -6.93 -55.43 -3.88
C SER A 301 -6.14 -56.68 -4.28
N ASP A 302 -5.95 -56.87 -5.59
CA ASP A 302 -5.12 -57.94 -6.16
C ASP A 302 -3.61 -57.61 -6.06
N PHE A 303 -3.26 -56.32 -5.89
CA PHE A 303 -1.87 -55.86 -5.83
C PHE A 303 -1.21 -56.21 -4.48
N THR A 304 -0.29 -57.17 -4.50
CA THR A 304 0.27 -57.80 -3.28
C THR A 304 1.78 -58.06 -3.39
N LEU A 305 2.46 -58.08 -2.23
CA LEU A 305 3.87 -58.46 -2.12
C LEU A 305 4.02 -60.00 -2.07
N VAL A 306 4.93 -60.53 -2.87
CA VAL A 306 5.22 -61.98 -2.99
C VAL A 306 6.72 -62.21 -2.99
N HIS A 307 7.20 -63.15 -2.16
CA HIS A 307 8.62 -63.54 -2.13
C HIS A 307 9.05 -64.16 -3.48
N ASN A 308 10.10 -63.61 -4.10
CA ASN A 308 10.53 -63.93 -5.47
C ASN A 308 12.03 -64.25 -5.59
N GLY A 309 12.63 -64.81 -4.52
CA GLY A 309 14.03 -65.27 -4.52
C GLY A 309 14.78 -64.80 -3.29
N LEU A 310 16.08 -65.06 -3.24
CA LEU A 310 16.92 -64.58 -2.14
C LEU A 310 17.00 -63.06 -2.18
N GLN A 311 16.43 -62.39 -1.16
CA GLN A 311 16.38 -60.93 -1.03
C GLN A 311 15.60 -60.20 -2.14
N LEU A 312 14.80 -60.91 -2.94
CA LEU A 312 14.00 -60.34 -4.02
C LEU A 312 12.51 -60.59 -3.76
N PHE A 313 11.71 -59.53 -3.90
CA PHE A 313 10.27 -59.56 -3.62
C PHE A 313 9.53 -58.92 -4.79
N ALA A 314 8.58 -59.63 -5.38
CA ALA A 314 7.75 -59.10 -6.46
C ALA A 314 6.48 -58.48 -5.87
N ALA A 315 6.20 -57.22 -6.21
CA ALA A 315 4.85 -56.66 -6.07
C ALA A 315 4.10 -56.93 -7.38
N ARG A 316 2.90 -57.53 -7.30
CA ARG A 316 2.13 -57.87 -8.49
C ARG A 316 0.63 -57.88 -8.26
N GLY A 317 -0.13 -57.58 -9.31
CA GLY A 317 -1.60 -57.66 -9.33
C GLY A 317 -2.23 -56.61 -10.24
N ARG A 318 -3.54 -56.71 -10.45
CA ARG A 318 -4.31 -55.77 -11.30
C ARG A 318 -4.81 -54.56 -10.52
N LEU A 319 -4.77 -53.41 -11.19
CA LEU A 319 -5.42 -52.16 -10.82
C LEU A 319 -6.75 -52.00 -11.58
N PRO A 320 -7.65 -51.10 -11.14
CA PRO A 320 -8.91 -50.83 -11.84
C PRO A 320 -8.74 -50.31 -13.28
N ASP A 321 -7.60 -49.67 -13.58
CA ASP A 321 -7.23 -49.13 -14.89
C ASP A 321 -6.15 -49.96 -15.63
N SER A 322 -5.71 -51.10 -15.08
CA SER A 322 -4.83 -52.06 -15.77
C SER A 322 -5.43 -52.50 -17.10
N GLY A 323 -4.66 -52.42 -18.18
CA GLY A 323 -5.10 -52.79 -19.52
C GLY A 323 -5.69 -54.20 -19.59
N ILE A 324 -6.81 -54.37 -20.32
CA ILE A 324 -7.59 -55.62 -20.34
C ILE A 324 -6.70 -56.85 -20.64
N ASN A 325 -5.78 -56.72 -21.60
CA ASN A 325 -4.89 -57.79 -22.05
C ASN A 325 -3.59 -57.94 -21.23
N THR A 326 -3.39 -57.19 -20.14
CA THR A 326 -2.20 -57.34 -19.27
C THR A 326 -2.41 -58.45 -18.23
N THR A 327 -1.31 -58.98 -17.69
CA THR A 327 -1.29 -59.94 -16.58
C THR A 327 -1.43 -59.28 -15.20
N GLY A 328 -1.78 -57.98 -15.15
CA GLY A 328 -1.56 -57.12 -14.00
C GLY A 328 -0.17 -56.49 -14.01
N GLU A 329 0.04 -55.54 -13.11
CA GLU A 329 1.32 -54.85 -12.92
C GLU A 329 2.31 -55.79 -12.21
N TYR A 330 3.61 -55.59 -12.45
CA TYR A 330 4.67 -56.43 -11.89
C TYR A 330 5.98 -55.66 -11.75
N SER A 331 6.51 -55.59 -10.54
CA SER A 331 7.78 -54.93 -10.22
C SER A 331 8.55 -55.74 -9.16
N VAL A 332 9.88 -55.75 -9.23
CA VAL A 332 10.74 -56.51 -8.29
C VAL A 332 11.56 -55.56 -7.43
N TYR A 333 11.52 -55.78 -6.12
CA TYR A 333 12.14 -54.97 -5.08
C TYR A 333 13.21 -55.77 -4.36
N LEU A 334 14.32 -55.10 -3.99
CA LEU A 334 15.38 -55.68 -3.15
C LEU A 334 15.03 -55.49 -1.67
N GLY A 335 15.18 -56.52 -0.83
CA GLY A 335 14.87 -56.42 0.59
C GLY A 335 15.50 -57.52 1.44
N HIS A 336 15.54 -57.32 2.76
CA HIS A 336 15.91 -58.35 3.72
C HIS A 336 14.72 -59.26 4.06
N SER A 337 13.52 -58.68 4.11
CA SER A 337 12.26 -59.36 4.40
C SER A 337 11.10 -58.63 3.71
N THR A 338 9.92 -59.25 3.67
CA THR A 338 8.68 -58.57 3.25
C THR A 338 8.29 -57.41 4.17
N ASN A 339 8.69 -57.42 5.43
CA ASN A 339 8.13 -56.56 6.48
C ASN A 339 8.49 -55.09 6.29
N SER A 340 9.71 -54.83 5.83
CA SER A 340 10.29 -53.49 5.67
C SER A 340 10.10 -52.89 4.27
N LEU A 341 9.26 -53.52 3.44
CA LEU A 341 9.03 -53.11 2.05
C LEU A 341 7.73 -52.32 1.91
N VAL A 342 7.77 -51.34 1.00
CA VAL A 342 6.60 -50.65 0.48
C VAL A 342 6.78 -50.59 -1.02
N ALA A 343 5.83 -51.17 -1.75
CA ALA A 343 5.81 -51.20 -3.20
C ALA A 343 4.60 -50.41 -3.71
N ILE A 344 4.82 -49.59 -4.72
CA ILE A 344 3.76 -48.85 -5.40
C ILE A 344 3.52 -49.49 -6.78
N GLY A 345 2.26 -49.78 -7.09
CA GLY A 345 1.80 -50.23 -8.39
C GLY A 345 0.94 -49.16 -9.07
N VAL A 346 1.20 -48.91 -10.35
CA VAL A 346 0.46 -47.99 -11.24
C VAL A 346 0.39 -48.61 -12.63
N ALA A 347 -0.69 -48.37 -13.37
CA ALA A 347 -0.96 -49.07 -14.63
C ALA A 347 0.12 -48.82 -15.69
N ALA A 348 0.78 -49.89 -16.18
CA ALA A 348 1.83 -49.82 -17.20
C ALA A 348 1.33 -49.47 -18.61
N ALA A 349 0.02 -49.60 -18.88
CA ALA A 349 -0.55 -49.29 -20.19
C ALA A 349 -1.24 -47.92 -20.18
N ASN A 350 -0.85 -47.02 -21.09
CA ASN A 350 -1.63 -45.80 -21.31
C ASN A 350 -2.97 -46.12 -22.00
N THR A 351 -4.01 -46.24 -21.20
CA THR A 351 -5.41 -46.44 -21.61
C THR A 351 -6.15 -45.14 -21.98
N GLY A 352 -5.52 -43.97 -21.84
CA GLY A 352 -6.19 -42.65 -21.91
C GLY A 352 -7.22 -42.42 -20.78
N TYR A 353 -7.30 -43.31 -19.80
CA TYR A 353 -8.28 -43.29 -18.72
C TYR A 353 -7.92 -42.26 -17.64
N ASN A 354 -8.88 -41.42 -17.27
CA ASN A 354 -8.80 -40.45 -16.18
C ASN A 354 -10.13 -40.60 -15.40
N PRO A 355 -10.13 -40.90 -14.09
CA PRO A 355 -9.02 -40.87 -13.12
C PRO A 355 -7.96 -41.97 -13.32
N ARG A 356 -6.78 -41.81 -12.73
CA ARG A 356 -5.71 -42.83 -12.67
C ARG A 356 -5.69 -43.51 -11.30
N TYR A 357 -5.18 -44.74 -11.24
CA TYR A 357 -5.05 -45.49 -9.99
C TYR A 357 -3.61 -45.83 -9.60
N LEU A 358 -3.37 -45.75 -8.30
CA LEU A 358 -2.13 -46.13 -7.61
C LEU A 358 -2.51 -47.08 -6.47
N ALA A 359 -1.83 -48.22 -6.33
CA ALA A 359 -1.98 -49.11 -5.18
C ALA A 359 -0.66 -49.23 -4.42
N ILE A 360 -0.76 -49.40 -3.10
CA ILE A 360 0.37 -49.59 -2.21
C ILE A 360 0.22 -50.97 -1.55
N ALA A 361 1.25 -51.80 -1.71
CA ALA A 361 1.40 -53.07 -1.01
C ALA A 361 2.60 -52.96 -0.06
N ALA A 362 2.37 -53.19 1.23
CA ALA A 362 3.35 -52.91 2.27
C ALA A 362 3.51 -54.08 3.24
N GLY A 363 4.69 -54.18 3.84
CA GLY A 363 4.98 -55.14 4.90
C GLY A 363 4.47 -54.68 6.27
N SER A 364 4.59 -55.57 7.27
CA SER A 364 4.09 -55.33 8.63
C SER A 364 4.73 -54.13 9.36
N ASP A 365 5.93 -53.70 8.96
CA ASP A 365 6.57 -52.50 9.55
C ASP A 365 5.90 -51.20 9.04
N TYR A 366 5.12 -51.32 7.97
CA TYR A 366 4.41 -50.26 7.25
C TYR A 366 2.92 -50.61 7.06
N ASP A 367 2.31 -51.34 7.99
CA ASP A 367 0.97 -51.92 7.82
C ASP A 367 -0.13 -50.86 7.56
N TYR A 368 0.07 -49.64 8.06
CA TYR A 368 -0.80 -48.47 7.79
C TYR A 368 -0.76 -47.96 6.33
N LEU A 369 0.15 -48.47 5.48
CA LEU A 369 0.18 -48.25 4.03
C LEU A 369 -0.30 -49.48 3.24
N ASN A 370 -0.59 -50.59 3.92
CA ASN A 370 -0.88 -51.85 3.25
C ASN A 370 -2.33 -51.84 2.72
N THR A 371 -2.53 -52.40 1.52
CA THR A 371 -3.82 -52.41 0.80
C THR A 371 -4.39 -51.02 0.47
N THR A 372 -3.62 -49.95 0.61
CA THR A 372 -4.07 -48.60 0.23
C THR A 372 -4.20 -48.49 -1.29
N GLN A 373 -5.31 -47.95 -1.76
CA GLN A 373 -5.53 -47.60 -3.16
C GLN A 373 -5.94 -46.14 -3.28
N CYS A 374 -5.19 -45.39 -4.08
CA CYS A 374 -5.40 -43.99 -4.36
C CYS A 374 -5.90 -43.80 -5.80
N ARG A 375 -6.94 -42.98 -5.95
CA ARG A 375 -7.51 -42.51 -7.21
C ARG A 375 -7.10 -41.05 -7.41
N THR A 376 -6.32 -40.75 -8.43
CA THR A 376 -5.98 -39.37 -8.82
C THR A 376 -6.87 -38.93 -9.98
N GLU A 377 -7.59 -37.84 -9.81
CA GLU A 377 -8.34 -37.20 -10.90
C GLU A 377 -7.60 -35.93 -11.35
N PHE A 378 -7.30 -35.84 -12.65
CA PHE A 378 -6.63 -34.68 -13.23
C PHE A 378 -7.68 -33.79 -13.88
N MET A 379 -7.95 -32.62 -13.28
CA MET A 379 -8.92 -31.67 -13.82
C MET A 379 -8.23 -30.50 -14.55
N PRO A 380 -8.32 -30.39 -15.90
CA PRO A 380 -7.78 -29.26 -16.65
C PRO A 380 -8.37 -27.94 -16.17
N SER A 381 -7.51 -27.05 -15.67
CA SER A 381 -7.89 -25.85 -14.93
C SER A 381 -7.03 -24.65 -15.34
N LEU A 382 -7.60 -23.44 -15.23
CA LEU A 382 -6.83 -22.20 -15.35
C LEU A 382 -6.32 -21.79 -13.98
N PHE A 383 -5.05 -21.41 -13.89
CA PHE A 383 -4.41 -20.94 -12.67
C PHE A 383 -3.89 -19.51 -12.83
N ASN A 384 -4.03 -18.72 -11.77
CA ASN A 384 -3.31 -17.46 -11.60
C ASN A 384 -2.00 -17.77 -10.86
N VAL A 385 -0.88 -17.49 -11.52
CA VAL A 385 0.45 -17.55 -10.91
C VAL A 385 0.84 -16.15 -10.46
N SER A 386 1.26 -16.02 -9.21
CA SER A 386 1.73 -14.79 -8.60
C SER A 386 3.14 -14.98 -8.08
N VAL A 387 4.07 -14.14 -8.54
CA VAL A 387 5.50 -14.22 -8.21
C VAL A 387 5.92 -12.97 -7.47
N ALA A 388 6.48 -13.14 -6.27
CA ALA A 388 7.06 -12.06 -5.49
C ALA A 388 8.59 -12.13 -5.55
N LEU A 389 9.23 -11.22 -6.29
CA LEU A 389 10.68 -11.26 -6.56
C LEU A 389 11.51 -11.03 -5.29
N GLY A 390 11.06 -10.12 -4.41
CA GLY A 390 11.77 -9.80 -3.16
C GLY A 390 11.82 -10.95 -2.15
N GLY A 391 10.81 -11.83 -2.14
CA GLY A 391 10.77 -13.03 -1.30
C GLY A 391 11.17 -14.32 -2.02
N ARG A 392 11.26 -14.29 -3.36
CA ARG A 392 11.33 -15.47 -4.24
C ARG A 392 10.19 -16.46 -4.04
N ASN A 393 8.98 -15.95 -3.78
CA ASN A 393 7.80 -16.79 -3.54
C ASN A 393 6.94 -16.90 -4.80
N ILE A 394 6.43 -18.12 -5.05
CA ILE A 394 5.44 -18.44 -6.07
C ILE A 394 4.15 -18.86 -5.35
N THR A 395 3.04 -18.20 -5.65
CA THR A 395 1.71 -18.61 -5.22
C THR A 395 0.88 -18.97 -6.44
N VAL A 396 0.30 -20.18 -6.44
CA VAL A 396 -0.56 -20.67 -7.51
C VAL A 396 -1.98 -20.78 -6.97
N THR A 397 -2.95 -20.19 -7.66
CA THR A 397 -4.37 -20.22 -7.25
C THR A 397 -5.26 -20.62 -8.43
N ARG A 398 -6.20 -21.54 -8.21
CA ARG A 398 -7.14 -21.99 -9.24
C ARG A 398 -8.12 -20.86 -9.58
N ALA A 399 -8.11 -20.41 -10.83
CA ALA A 399 -8.94 -19.32 -11.34
C ALA A 399 -10.23 -19.81 -12.03
N SER A 400 -10.21 -21.02 -12.60
CA SER A 400 -11.37 -21.65 -13.24
C SER A 400 -11.23 -23.17 -13.23
N GLU A 401 -12.34 -23.87 -12.98
CA GLU A 401 -12.35 -25.31 -12.74
C GLU A 401 -12.37 -26.19 -14.01
N SER A 402 -12.60 -25.59 -15.19
CA SER A 402 -12.63 -26.30 -16.46
C SER A 402 -12.02 -25.47 -17.59
N LYS A 403 -11.00 -26.04 -18.22
CA LYS A 403 -10.41 -25.59 -19.49
C LYS A 403 -10.26 -26.75 -20.45
N GLU A 404 -9.90 -26.43 -21.69
CA GLU A 404 -9.40 -27.42 -22.64
C GLU A 404 -8.15 -28.09 -22.06
N ASP A 405 -8.04 -29.40 -22.28
CA ASP A 405 -6.94 -30.21 -21.76
C ASP A 405 -5.62 -29.80 -22.43
N ILE A 406 -4.56 -29.62 -21.64
CA ILE A 406 -3.23 -29.26 -22.15
C ILE A 406 -2.59 -30.41 -22.92
N GLU A 407 -3.00 -31.65 -22.65
CA GLU A 407 -2.46 -32.87 -23.22
C GLU A 407 -3.57 -33.94 -23.31
N PRO A 408 -4.46 -33.85 -24.32
CA PRO A 408 -5.66 -34.70 -24.40
C PRO A 408 -5.41 -36.20 -24.60
N SER A 409 -4.19 -36.67 -24.83
CA SER A 409 -3.91 -38.12 -24.94
C SER A 409 -3.73 -38.81 -23.59
N GLY A 410 -3.66 -38.04 -22.49
CA GLY A 410 -3.48 -38.58 -21.14
C GLY A 410 -2.14 -39.28 -20.93
N ASN A 411 -1.17 -39.01 -21.80
CA ASN A 411 0.19 -39.54 -21.75
C ASN A 411 1.03 -38.79 -20.70
N LEU A 412 0.87 -37.47 -20.54
CA LEU A 412 1.54 -36.74 -19.47
C LEU A 412 1.14 -37.29 -18.09
N THR A 413 -0.17 -37.43 -17.84
CA THR A 413 -0.67 -37.94 -16.56
C THR A 413 -0.18 -39.37 -16.31
N HIS A 414 -0.37 -40.27 -17.28
CA HIS A 414 0.16 -41.64 -17.21
C HIS A 414 1.66 -41.70 -16.87
N VAL A 415 2.50 -40.94 -17.58
CA VAL A 415 3.96 -40.95 -17.38
C VAL A 415 4.35 -40.39 -16.01
N VAL A 416 3.61 -39.39 -15.51
CA VAL A 416 3.76 -38.86 -14.15
C VAL A 416 3.37 -39.91 -13.10
N GLU A 417 2.24 -40.61 -13.25
CA GLU A 417 1.88 -41.73 -12.37
C GLU A 417 2.96 -42.82 -12.36
N ARG A 418 3.49 -43.22 -13.54
CA ARG A 418 4.57 -44.23 -13.66
C ARG A 418 5.81 -43.87 -12.83
N GLN A 419 6.09 -42.60 -12.57
CA GLN A 419 7.23 -42.19 -11.72
C GLN A 419 7.11 -42.68 -10.28
N PHE A 420 5.90 -42.96 -9.76
CA PHE A 420 5.74 -43.47 -8.39
C PHE A 420 6.25 -44.90 -8.23
N GLU A 421 6.08 -45.77 -9.24
CA GLU A 421 6.57 -47.14 -9.18
C GLU A 421 8.09 -47.18 -9.38
N LEU A 422 8.64 -46.42 -10.33
CA LEU A 422 10.09 -46.23 -10.48
C LEU A 422 10.72 -45.71 -9.18
N ALA A 423 10.20 -44.60 -8.63
CA ALA A 423 10.69 -44.04 -7.39
C ALA A 423 10.55 -45.04 -6.22
N SER A 424 9.47 -45.83 -6.15
CA SER A 424 9.32 -46.88 -5.13
C SER A 424 10.36 -47.98 -5.28
N ASN A 425 10.73 -48.33 -6.50
CA ASN A 425 11.78 -49.33 -6.77
C ASN A 425 13.14 -48.84 -6.25
N ASP A 426 13.55 -47.65 -6.69
CA ASP A 426 14.87 -47.09 -6.39
C ASP A 426 15.03 -46.57 -4.96
N LEU A 427 13.94 -46.11 -4.32
CA LEU A 427 13.91 -45.69 -2.90
C LEU A 427 13.71 -46.84 -1.92
N THR A 428 13.82 -48.09 -2.37
CA THR A 428 13.79 -49.26 -1.48
C THR A 428 15.20 -49.67 -1.06
N GLY A 429 15.49 -49.53 0.24
CA GLY A 429 16.71 -50.07 0.84
C GLY A 429 16.50 -51.50 1.37
N ILE A 430 17.60 -52.23 1.57
CA ILE A 430 17.57 -53.63 2.05
C ILE A 430 16.78 -53.78 3.37
N TYR A 431 16.80 -52.79 4.26
CA TYR A 431 16.18 -52.87 5.59
C TYR A 431 15.03 -51.89 5.82
N GLN A 432 14.71 -51.01 4.86
CA GLN A 432 13.76 -49.91 5.06
C GLN A 432 13.31 -49.33 3.72
N SER A 433 12.02 -49.01 3.58
CA SER A 433 11.53 -48.20 2.46
C SER A 433 11.67 -46.71 2.77
N VAL A 434 12.37 -45.96 1.91
CA VAL A 434 12.48 -44.51 2.07
C VAL A 434 11.15 -43.83 1.74
N ILE A 435 10.39 -44.31 0.73
CA ILE A 435 9.01 -43.83 0.47
C ILE A 435 8.08 -44.13 1.65
N GLY A 436 8.10 -45.37 2.18
CA GLY A 436 7.25 -45.72 3.32
C GLY A 436 7.51 -44.86 4.55
N SER A 437 8.78 -44.51 4.77
CA SER A 437 9.21 -43.62 5.85
C SER A 437 8.84 -42.16 5.57
N ALA A 438 8.93 -41.71 4.32
CA ALA A 438 8.53 -40.36 3.92
C ALA A 438 7.02 -40.14 4.09
N MET A 439 6.18 -41.09 3.65
CA MET A 439 4.73 -41.04 3.88
C MET A 439 4.40 -41.06 5.38
N ASN A 440 5.16 -41.79 6.20
CA ASN A 440 4.99 -41.78 7.66
C ASN A 440 5.17 -40.39 8.28
N PHE A 441 6.14 -39.60 7.80
CA PHE A 441 6.34 -38.24 8.30
C PHE A 441 5.14 -37.34 7.98
N SER A 442 4.57 -37.40 6.77
CA SER A 442 3.36 -36.64 6.43
C SER A 442 2.14 -37.05 7.28
N ILE A 443 1.98 -38.35 7.56
CA ILE A 443 0.93 -38.86 8.46
C ILE A 443 1.14 -38.32 9.88
N ALA A 444 2.36 -38.41 10.43
CA ALA A 444 2.68 -37.93 11.77
C ALA A 444 2.54 -36.40 11.90
N ASP A 445 2.87 -35.64 10.86
CA ASP A 445 2.69 -34.19 10.81
C ASP A 445 1.20 -33.83 10.73
N TYR A 446 0.38 -34.56 9.95
CA TYR A 446 -1.06 -34.38 9.94
C TYR A 446 -1.70 -34.71 11.30
N GLN A 447 -1.29 -35.81 11.93
CA GLN A 447 -1.71 -36.18 13.27
C GLN A 447 -1.37 -35.07 14.28
N SER A 448 -0.15 -34.52 14.20
CA SER A 448 0.30 -33.43 15.06
C SER A 448 -0.54 -32.16 14.89
N TYR A 449 -0.96 -31.85 13.65
CA TYR A 449 -1.89 -30.75 13.38
C TYR A 449 -3.29 -31.00 13.93
N VAL A 450 -3.84 -32.21 13.74
CA VAL A 450 -5.16 -32.62 14.23
C VAL A 450 -5.22 -32.61 15.76
N ASP A 451 -4.16 -33.04 16.44
CA ASP A 451 -4.04 -33.01 17.90
C ASP A 451 -3.67 -31.61 18.46
N SER A 452 -3.50 -30.60 17.59
CA SER A 452 -3.16 -29.22 17.96
C SER A 452 -4.38 -28.38 18.38
N PRO A 453 -4.19 -27.31 19.19
CA PRO A 453 -5.30 -26.41 19.57
C PRO A 453 -5.79 -25.50 18.43
N PHE A 454 -5.20 -25.60 17.23
CA PHE A 454 -5.61 -24.83 16.04
C PHE A 454 -6.60 -25.60 15.16
N PHE A 455 -6.77 -26.91 15.38
CA PHE A 455 -7.75 -27.73 14.69
C PHE A 455 -9.16 -27.42 15.24
N ASN A 456 -10.05 -26.93 14.36
CA ASN A 456 -11.38 -26.45 14.76
C ASN A 456 -12.52 -27.44 14.44
N ASP A 457 -12.21 -28.59 13.85
CA ASP A 457 -13.17 -29.61 13.43
C ASP A 457 -13.18 -30.82 14.40
N ILE A 458 -14.05 -31.79 14.15
CA ILE A 458 -14.10 -33.05 14.90
C ILE A 458 -12.85 -33.87 14.55
N ARG A 459 -12.08 -34.31 15.57
CA ARG A 459 -10.89 -35.17 15.38
C ARG A 459 -11.27 -36.39 14.51
N PRO A 460 -10.64 -36.58 13.34
CA PRO A 460 -10.85 -37.77 12.52
C PRO A 460 -10.41 -39.06 13.22
N THR A 461 -10.87 -40.19 12.72
CA THR A 461 -10.35 -41.50 13.10
C THR A 461 -8.90 -41.67 12.67
N ASP A 462 -8.15 -42.55 13.33
CA ASP A 462 -6.73 -42.76 13.00
C ASP A 462 -6.56 -43.34 11.57
N GLU A 463 -7.55 -44.06 11.05
CA GLU A 463 -7.62 -44.49 9.64
C GLU A 463 -7.74 -43.30 8.68
N GLU A 464 -8.60 -42.32 8.98
CA GLU A 464 -8.76 -41.09 8.18
C GLU A 464 -7.51 -40.19 8.25
N ILE A 465 -6.83 -40.14 9.40
CA ILE A 465 -5.54 -39.45 9.58
C ILE A 465 -4.48 -40.08 8.66
N ASN A 466 -4.35 -41.41 8.68
CA ASN A 466 -3.41 -42.12 7.82
C ASN A 466 -3.72 -41.88 6.33
N LEU A 467 -4.98 -42.07 5.91
CA LEU A 467 -5.38 -41.87 4.52
C LEU A 467 -5.17 -40.43 4.05
N THR A 468 -5.47 -39.43 4.87
CA THR A 468 -5.25 -38.01 4.53
C THR A 468 -3.75 -37.68 4.42
N GLY A 469 -2.91 -38.22 5.30
CA GLY A 469 -1.45 -38.09 5.19
C GLY A 469 -0.90 -38.70 3.89
N ILE A 470 -1.45 -39.84 3.46
CA ILE A 470 -1.09 -40.49 2.17
C ILE A 470 -1.63 -39.67 0.98
N GLU A 471 -2.88 -39.22 1.01
CA GLU A 471 -3.49 -38.36 -0.02
C GLU A 471 -2.67 -37.09 -0.25
N ASN A 472 -2.28 -36.41 0.83
CA ASN A 472 -1.40 -35.25 0.78
C ASN A 472 -0.04 -35.61 0.16
N SER A 473 0.59 -36.72 0.61
CA SER A 473 1.90 -37.18 0.11
C SER A 473 1.88 -37.43 -1.40
N VAL A 474 0.92 -38.23 -1.88
CA VAL A 474 0.76 -38.55 -3.30
C VAL A 474 0.47 -37.28 -4.09
N THR A 475 -0.43 -36.41 -3.60
CA THR A 475 -0.76 -35.15 -4.28
C THR A 475 0.44 -34.19 -4.37
N ALA A 476 1.23 -34.06 -3.30
CA ALA A 476 2.41 -33.20 -3.26
C ALA A 476 3.49 -33.67 -4.25
N MET A 477 3.76 -34.98 -4.29
CA MET A 477 4.70 -35.55 -5.25
C MET A 477 4.18 -35.48 -6.69
N MET A 478 2.87 -35.63 -6.92
CA MET A 478 2.23 -35.45 -8.22
C MET A 478 2.42 -34.02 -8.76
N ASP A 479 2.15 -33.03 -7.93
CA ASP A 479 2.33 -31.60 -8.22
C ASP A 479 3.81 -31.29 -8.55
N ASP A 480 4.76 -31.80 -7.77
CA ASP A 480 6.20 -31.58 -7.98
C ASP A 480 6.75 -32.32 -9.23
N LEU A 481 6.25 -33.51 -9.54
CA LEU A 481 6.57 -34.23 -10.79
C LEU A 481 6.04 -33.51 -12.03
N LEU A 482 4.84 -32.95 -11.98
CA LEU A 482 4.30 -32.11 -13.05
C LEU A 482 5.18 -30.86 -13.27
N VAL A 483 5.65 -30.19 -12.20
CA VAL A 483 6.63 -29.08 -12.32
C VAL A 483 7.94 -29.55 -12.94
N ALA A 484 8.43 -30.76 -12.62
CA ALA A 484 9.65 -31.31 -13.21
C ALA A 484 9.51 -31.53 -14.73
N TYR A 485 8.43 -32.16 -15.19
CA TYR A 485 8.15 -32.33 -16.63
C TYR A 485 7.91 -30.99 -17.34
N ALA A 486 7.19 -30.05 -16.71
CA ALA A 486 6.99 -28.71 -17.24
C ALA A 486 8.34 -27.95 -17.41
N SER A 487 9.26 -28.13 -16.47
CA SER A 487 10.63 -27.56 -16.54
C SER A 487 11.48 -28.25 -17.62
N ALA A 488 11.31 -29.56 -17.83
CA ALA A 488 11.95 -30.30 -18.92
C ALA A 488 11.45 -29.84 -20.30
N GLN A 489 10.13 -29.61 -20.47
CA GLN A 489 9.58 -29.07 -21.72
C GLN A 489 10.14 -27.68 -22.07
N LEU A 490 10.27 -26.80 -21.07
CA LEU A 490 10.92 -25.50 -21.23
C LEU A 490 12.40 -25.62 -21.64
N MET A 491 13.18 -26.41 -20.90
CA MET A 491 14.64 -26.34 -20.94
C MET A 491 15.32 -27.34 -21.89
N ILE A 492 14.62 -28.42 -22.27
CA ILE A 492 15.16 -29.48 -23.13
C ILE A 492 14.46 -29.51 -24.49
N ALA A 493 13.13 -29.66 -24.51
CA ALA A 493 12.39 -29.65 -25.78
C ALA A 493 12.28 -28.26 -26.40
N ASN A 494 12.41 -27.20 -25.59
CA ASN A 494 12.13 -25.81 -25.97
C ASN A 494 10.70 -25.64 -26.55
N ASP A 495 9.76 -26.46 -26.09
CA ASP A 495 8.35 -26.39 -26.48
C ASP A 495 7.64 -25.38 -25.55
N THR A 496 7.50 -24.16 -26.05
CA THR A 496 7.11 -23.01 -25.23
C THR A 496 6.11 -22.11 -25.94
N LYS A 497 5.31 -21.39 -25.15
CA LYS A 497 4.37 -20.37 -25.62
C LYS A 497 4.42 -19.12 -24.74
N THR A 498 4.23 -17.96 -25.37
CA THR A 498 4.15 -16.68 -24.66
C THR A 498 2.72 -16.40 -24.20
N VAL A 499 2.54 -16.06 -22.93
CA VAL A 499 1.26 -15.60 -22.36
C VAL A 499 1.37 -14.17 -21.85
N ASN A 500 0.23 -13.48 -21.80
CA ASN A 500 0.15 -12.14 -21.22
C ASN A 500 0.40 -12.21 -19.70
N ALA A 501 1.26 -11.32 -19.23
CA ALA A 501 1.64 -11.16 -17.84
C ALA A 501 1.51 -9.69 -17.42
N THR A 502 1.46 -9.43 -16.12
CA THR A 502 1.48 -8.07 -15.54
C THR A 502 2.62 -7.98 -14.54
N VAL A 503 3.63 -7.15 -14.84
CA VAL A 503 4.75 -6.90 -13.91
C VAL A 503 4.40 -5.72 -13.02
N THR A 504 4.59 -5.87 -11.71
CA THR A 504 4.52 -4.79 -10.74
C THR A 504 5.90 -4.19 -10.52
N TYR A 505 6.03 -2.90 -10.80
CA TYR A 505 7.23 -2.13 -10.54
C TYR A 505 7.08 -1.28 -9.28
N ALA A 506 8.15 -1.18 -8.50
CA ALA A 506 8.26 -0.19 -7.45
C ALA A 506 8.17 1.21 -8.05
N ALA A 507 7.35 2.04 -7.43
CA ALA A 507 7.09 3.40 -7.87
C ALA A 507 6.96 4.33 -6.67
N VAL A 508 6.98 5.63 -6.95
CA VAL A 508 6.77 6.69 -5.98
C VAL A 508 5.66 7.61 -6.48
N ARG A 509 4.72 7.93 -5.60
CA ARG A 509 3.66 8.92 -5.81
C ARG A 509 3.91 10.10 -4.87
N LEU A 510 3.58 11.32 -5.30
CA LEU A 510 3.65 12.49 -4.45
C LEU A 510 2.37 12.65 -3.64
N GLY A 511 2.49 12.68 -2.31
CA GLY A 511 1.40 12.89 -1.37
C GLY A 511 0.48 11.68 -1.17
N GLN A 512 -0.16 11.64 0.01
CA GLN A 512 -1.35 10.80 0.18
C GLN A 512 -2.59 11.54 -0.33
N PRO A 513 -3.56 10.86 -0.95
CA PRO A 513 -4.73 11.51 -1.55
C PRO A 513 -5.48 12.42 -0.57
N ILE A 514 -5.64 11.99 0.68
CA ILE A 514 -6.32 12.75 1.75
C ILE A 514 -5.70 14.14 1.92
N TYR A 515 -4.37 14.27 1.93
CA TYR A 515 -3.69 15.56 2.06
C TYR A 515 -3.77 16.37 0.77
N VAL A 516 -3.70 15.74 -0.40
CA VAL A 516 -3.85 16.42 -1.70
C VAL A 516 -5.22 17.10 -1.81
N TYR A 517 -6.31 16.37 -1.52
CA TYR A 517 -7.66 16.96 -1.47
C TYR A 517 -7.79 18.04 -0.40
N SER A 518 -7.21 17.84 0.80
CA SER A 518 -7.26 18.80 1.89
C SER A 518 -6.57 20.13 1.54
N VAL A 519 -5.37 20.08 0.97
CA VAL A 519 -4.63 21.28 0.52
C VAL A 519 -5.41 22.03 -0.57
N PHE A 520 -5.97 21.31 -1.55
CA PHE A 520 -6.78 21.92 -2.59
C PHE A 520 -8.01 22.64 -2.02
N MET A 521 -8.74 22.00 -1.10
CA MET A 521 -9.92 22.58 -0.47
C MET A 521 -9.59 23.78 0.44
N VAL A 522 -8.51 23.72 1.21
CA VAL A 522 -8.03 24.87 2.02
C VAL A 522 -7.62 26.04 1.12
N ASN A 523 -6.88 25.77 0.04
CA ASN A 523 -6.47 26.80 -0.92
C ASN A 523 -7.69 27.46 -1.60
N LEU A 524 -8.66 26.65 -2.03
CA LEU A 524 -9.93 27.12 -2.60
C LEU A 524 -10.73 27.97 -1.60
N ALA A 525 -10.81 27.54 -0.33
CA ALA A 525 -11.50 28.29 0.72
C ALA A 525 -10.85 29.66 0.98
N ILE A 526 -9.52 29.74 1.01
CA ILE A 526 -8.79 31.01 1.18
C ILE A 526 -9.07 31.95 0.00
N ILE A 527 -9.05 31.47 -1.25
CA ILE A 527 -9.41 32.27 -2.43
C ILE A 527 -10.86 32.75 -2.35
N LEU A 528 -11.78 31.88 -1.92
CA LEU A 528 -13.19 32.21 -1.77
C LEU A 528 -13.41 33.29 -0.69
N ILE A 529 -12.71 33.22 0.45
CA ILE A 529 -12.72 34.25 1.49
C ILE A 529 -12.16 35.58 0.95
N VAL A 530 -11.02 35.55 0.25
CA VAL A 530 -10.40 36.77 -0.32
C VAL A 530 -11.30 37.42 -1.38
N THR A 531 -11.94 36.63 -2.25
CA THR A 531 -12.84 37.13 -3.29
C THR A 531 -14.16 37.65 -2.70
N LEU A 532 -14.76 36.96 -1.72
CA LEU A 532 -15.94 37.47 -1.00
C LEU A 532 -15.66 38.79 -0.28
N GLU A 533 -14.52 38.91 0.42
CA GLU A 533 -14.15 40.16 1.08
C GLU A 533 -13.82 41.29 0.10
N ALA A 534 -13.19 40.97 -1.04
CA ALA A 534 -12.99 41.93 -2.13
C ALA A 534 -14.34 42.46 -2.65
N VAL A 535 -15.33 41.59 -2.89
CA VAL A 535 -16.66 42.00 -3.35
C VAL A 535 -17.39 42.80 -2.26
N ARG A 536 -17.41 42.30 -1.02
CA ARG A 536 -18.10 42.93 0.12
C ARG A 536 -17.60 44.35 0.41
N THR A 537 -16.29 44.56 0.32
CA THR A 537 -15.65 45.86 0.58
C THR A 537 -15.51 46.74 -0.67
N ARG A 538 -16.09 46.33 -1.82
CA ARG A 538 -15.94 46.98 -3.14
C ARG A 538 -14.46 47.25 -3.45
N SER A 539 -13.67 46.18 -3.56
CA SER A 539 -12.21 46.18 -3.74
C SER A 539 -11.45 47.03 -2.70
N TRP A 540 -11.87 46.92 -1.44
CA TRP A 540 -11.33 47.68 -0.31
C TRP A 540 -11.25 49.19 -0.56
N THR A 541 -12.24 49.77 -1.27
CA THR A 541 -12.27 51.21 -1.60
C THR A 541 -12.16 52.13 -0.38
N LEU A 542 -12.66 51.68 0.78
CA LEU A 542 -12.60 52.37 2.08
C LEU A 542 -11.30 52.13 2.89
N LEU A 543 -10.31 51.43 2.35
CA LEU A 543 -9.05 51.17 3.04
C LEU A 543 -8.24 52.46 3.20
N THR A 544 -7.93 52.84 4.44
CA THR A 544 -7.09 53.99 4.75
C THR A 544 -5.61 53.68 4.44
N PRO A 545 -4.79 54.68 4.07
CA PRO A 545 -3.36 54.47 3.79
C PRO A 545 -2.54 54.20 5.06
N PHE A 546 -3.12 54.39 6.24
CA PHE A 546 -2.51 54.07 7.52
C PHE A 546 -2.39 52.56 7.73
N ASP A 547 -1.29 52.10 8.32
CA ASP A 547 -1.10 50.74 8.80
C ASP A 547 -0.65 50.79 10.25
N TYR A 548 -1.30 50.04 11.14
CA TYR A 548 -0.86 49.93 12.53
C TYR A 548 0.26 48.87 12.70
N ASN A 549 0.63 48.16 11.63
CA ASN A 549 1.78 47.24 11.60
C ASN A 549 3.03 47.86 10.94
N ASP A 550 2.91 48.96 10.19
CA ASP A 550 4.08 49.67 9.65
C ASP A 550 4.54 50.75 10.63
N LEU A 551 5.81 50.68 10.98
CA LEU A 551 6.52 51.63 11.83
C LEU A 551 6.52 53.04 11.22
N SER A 552 6.52 53.18 9.90
CA SER A 552 6.50 54.49 9.23
C SER A 552 5.17 55.22 9.45
N SER A 553 4.05 54.51 9.28
CA SER A 553 2.72 55.05 9.56
C SER A 553 2.49 55.24 11.05
N LEU A 554 2.95 54.34 11.93
CA LEU A 554 2.92 54.53 13.39
C LEU A 554 3.71 55.77 13.83
N ALA A 555 4.91 56.01 13.30
CA ALA A 555 5.71 57.19 13.62
C ALA A 555 5.06 58.49 13.12
N SER A 556 4.47 58.48 11.92
CA SER A 556 3.71 59.63 11.42
C SER A 556 2.42 59.89 12.22
N ALA A 557 1.78 58.83 12.71
CA ALA A 557 0.59 58.89 13.55
C ALA A 557 0.89 59.40 14.96
N SER A 558 1.94 58.90 15.60
CA SER A 558 2.36 59.33 16.94
C SER A 558 2.91 60.75 16.94
N SER A 559 3.61 61.17 15.88
CA SER A 559 4.05 62.57 15.70
C SER A 559 2.85 63.54 15.64
N ARG A 560 1.79 63.20 14.90
CA ARG A 560 0.58 64.03 14.79
C ARG A 560 -0.30 63.95 16.04
N GLY A 561 -0.61 62.75 16.52
CA GLY A 561 -1.46 62.51 17.69
C GLY A 561 -0.83 62.96 19.00
N GLY A 562 0.50 62.85 19.13
CA GLY A 562 1.24 63.28 20.33
C GLY A 562 1.16 64.78 20.57
N TYR A 563 1.12 65.60 19.52
CA TYR A 563 0.90 67.05 19.65
C TYR A 563 -0.50 67.36 20.22
N HIS A 564 -1.54 66.66 19.75
CA HIS A 564 -2.89 66.82 20.29
C HIS A 564 -3.02 66.26 21.72
N LEU A 565 -2.41 65.11 22.02
CA LEU A 565 -2.40 64.52 23.36
C LEU A 565 -1.67 65.43 24.37
N ALA A 566 -0.51 65.99 24.01
CA ALA A 566 0.23 66.91 24.87
C ALA A 566 -0.60 68.16 25.20
N ASN A 567 -1.31 68.72 24.22
CA ASN A 567 -2.20 69.86 24.42
C ASN A 567 -3.44 69.50 25.27
N ALA A 568 -4.02 68.31 25.07
CA ALA A 568 -5.14 67.82 25.87
C ALA A 568 -4.74 67.53 27.33
N LEU A 569 -3.60 66.85 27.56
CA LEU A 569 -3.05 66.61 28.88
C LEU A 569 -2.63 67.90 29.58
N ALA A 570 -2.09 68.89 28.86
CA ALA A 570 -1.81 70.22 29.42
C ALA A 570 -3.09 70.99 29.83
N ALA A 571 -4.23 70.70 29.20
CA ALA A 571 -5.53 71.24 29.61
C ALA A 571 -6.12 70.48 30.81
N VAL A 572 -6.02 69.14 30.83
CA VAL A 572 -6.52 68.28 31.92
C VAL A 572 -5.66 68.41 33.19
N ALA A 573 -4.34 68.55 33.08
CA ALA A 573 -3.44 68.74 34.23
C ALA A 573 -3.68 70.06 35.01
N ARG A 574 -4.52 70.96 34.49
CA ARG A 574 -5.02 72.15 35.24
C ARG A 574 -6.29 71.86 36.04
N LYS A 575 -6.85 70.65 35.97
CA LYS A 575 -8.09 70.24 36.64
C LYS A 575 -8.05 68.76 37.06
N VAL A 576 -7.77 68.59 38.37
CA VAL A 576 -8.07 67.40 39.19
C VAL A 576 -7.08 66.23 39.07
N GLU A 577 -6.78 65.68 40.24
CA GLU A 577 -5.92 64.53 40.52
C GLU A 577 -6.81 63.27 40.67
N ASN A 578 -6.33 62.09 40.24
CA ASN A 578 -7.05 60.80 40.24
C ASN A 578 -8.30 60.67 39.34
N VAL A 579 -8.08 60.34 38.06
CA VAL A 579 -9.06 59.58 37.26
C VAL A 579 -8.37 58.41 36.56
N ASN A 580 -8.78 57.19 36.88
CA ASN A 580 -8.32 56.00 36.19
C ASN A 580 -8.99 55.96 34.80
N THR A 581 -8.24 56.30 33.76
CA THR A 581 -8.75 56.55 32.40
C THR A 581 -8.16 55.56 31.42
N ASP A 582 -9.00 54.96 30.59
CA ASP A 582 -8.57 54.03 29.56
C ASP A 582 -8.33 54.78 28.24
N LEU A 583 -7.19 54.51 27.59
CA LEU A 583 -6.74 55.24 26.40
C LEU A 583 -7.37 54.67 25.14
N MET A 584 -8.35 55.40 24.58
CA MET A 584 -9.01 55.07 23.33
C MET A 584 -8.33 55.77 22.15
N LEU A 585 -8.10 55.03 21.07
CA LEU A 585 -7.47 55.55 19.86
C LEU A 585 -8.49 55.60 18.73
N ARG A 586 -8.66 56.78 18.12
CA ARG A 586 -9.62 57.04 17.04
C ARG A 586 -8.95 57.70 15.84
N GLN A 587 -9.25 57.20 14.64
CA GLN A 587 -8.81 57.82 13.39
C GLN A 587 -9.78 58.95 13.00
N THR A 588 -9.25 60.11 12.61
CA THR A 588 -10.02 61.27 12.12
C THR A 588 -9.60 61.61 10.69
N SER A 589 -10.32 62.54 10.04
CA SER A 589 -10.03 62.96 8.66
C SER A 589 -8.68 63.68 8.48
N THR A 590 -8.07 64.17 9.57
CA THR A 590 -6.79 64.91 9.57
C THR A 590 -5.66 64.21 10.33
N GLY A 591 -5.96 63.22 11.18
CA GLY A 591 -4.95 62.52 11.98
C GLY A 591 -5.53 61.48 12.94
N PHE A 592 -5.04 61.51 14.18
CA PHE A 592 -5.49 60.64 15.27
C PHE A 592 -5.87 61.48 16.48
N SER A 593 -7.05 61.20 17.05
CA SER A 593 -7.37 61.61 18.42
C SER A 593 -7.09 60.46 19.38
N LEU A 594 -6.41 60.77 20.47
CA LEU A 594 -6.37 59.94 21.66
C LEU A 594 -7.40 60.53 22.62
N GLU A 595 -8.42 59.73 22.92
CA GLU A 595 -9.57 60.11 23.73
C GLU A 595 -9.46 59.37 25.07
N LEU A 596 -9.59 60.11 26.18
CA LEU A 596 -9.59 59.55 27.53
C LEU A 596 -11.04 59.24 27.90
N ALA A 597 -11.38 57.95 28.00
CA ALA A 597 -12.68 57.53 28.49
C ALA A 597 -12.63 57.35 30.01
N SER A 598 -13.55 57.98 30.73
CA SER A 598 -13.82 57.64 32.13
C SER A 598 -14.46 56.26 32.19
N VAL A 599 -13.89 55.35 32.99
CA VAL A 599 -14.42 54.00 33.17
C VAL A 599 -15.73 54.08 33.96
N GLU A 600 -16.86 54.03 33.27
CA GLU A 600 -18.16 53.74 33.87
C GLU A 600 -18.31 52.22 33.99
N THR A 601 -18.79 51.75 35.14
CA THR A 601 -18.76 50.34 35.55
C THR A 601 -19.62 49.42 34.68
N GLU A 602 -19.07 48.24 34.37
CA GLU A 602 -19.72 47.04 33.80
C GLU A 602 -21.19 47.13 33.34
N GLU A 603 -21.44 47.10 32.02
CA GLU A 603 -22.60 46.37 31.49
C GLU A 603 -22.35 45.63 30.16
N LYS A 604 -22.57 44.31 30.22
CA LYS A 604 -23.05 43.41 29.15
C LYS A 604 -22.27 43.34 27.83
N PHE A 605 -21.22 42.53 27.87
CA PHE A 605 -20.77 41.74 26.73
C PHE A 605 -21.87 40.73 26.28
N ARG A 606 -22.74 41.13 25.34
CA ARG A 606 -23.56 40.20 24.54
C ARG A 606 -23.65 40.67 23.09
N GLY A 607 -22.82 40.09 22.22
CA GLY A 607 -22.85 40.38 20.79
C GLY A 607 -21.73 39.70 20.01
N TRP A 608 -22.00 38.45 19.60
CA TRP A 608 -21.32 37.69 18.53
C TRP A 608 -19.94 37.05 18.80
N ILE A 609 -19.92 35.72 18.65
CA ILE A 609 -19.05 35.02 17.69
C ILE A 609 -19.52 35.43 16.29
#